data_AF-A0A928EDA4-F1
#
_entry.id   AF-A0A928EDA4-F1
#
_cell.length_a   1.000
_cell.length_b   1.000
_cell.length_c   1.000
_cell.angle_alpha   90.00
_cell.angle_beta   90.00
_cell.angle_gamma   90.00
#
_symmetry.space_group_name_H-M   'P 1'
#
loop_
_entity.id
_entity.type
_entity.pdbx_description
1 polymer ?
#
loop_
_entity_poly.entity_id
_entity_poly.type
_entity_poly.pdbx_seq_one_letter_code
_entity_poly.pdbx_strand_id
1 'polypeptide(L)'
;MDLPQFDGKLVRIVEAGGASYVGRCEYLSDEYNLHEYGHSEPGLMLACFLFYEGDIADVIELEEADGPYRPFSDPYGTLEEEAAEDPDLIDEFLTSEDDDVVVRMLRCLHDCPNLEPGCAPAYRDAVLAQVRELAAATASDAVAREAARLLERWG
;
A
#
# COMPACT_ATOMS: atom_id res chain seq x y z
N MET A 1 8.59 8.12 20.65
CA MET A 1 7.70 6.95 20.80
C MET A 1 8.56 5.69 20.76
N ASP A 2 8.22 4.58 21.43
CA ASP A 2 9.03 3.35 21.31
C ASP A 2 8.57 2.53 20.09
N LEU A 3 9.03 2.90 18.90
CA LEU A 3 8.58 2.31 17.61
C LEU A 3 8.89 0.81 17.45
N PRO A 4 10.06 0.27 17.88
CA PRO A 4 10.38 -1.15 17.73
C PRO A 4 9.34 -2.12 18.30
N GLN A 5 8.54 -1.70 19.29
CA GLN A 5 7.50 -2.56 19.88
C GLN A 5 6.36 -2.92 18.91
N PHE A 6 6.25 -2.19 17.80
CA PHE A 6 5.19 -2.37 16.81
C PHE A 6 5.64 -3.23 15.63
N ASP A 7 6.92 -3.59 15.53
CA ASP A 7 7.46 -4.36 14.41
C ASP A 7 6.68 -5.67 14.13
N GLY A 8 6.27 -5.85 12.87
CA GLY A 8 5.46 -6.97 12.40
C GLY A 8 3.98 -6.95 12.82
N LYS A 9 3.54 -5.95 13.60
CA LYS A 9 2.17 -5.88 14.12
C LYS A 9 1.24 -5.16 13.16
N LEU A 10 -0.05 -5.51 13.23
CA LEU A 10 -1.11 -4.73 12.62
C LEU A 10 -1.35 -3.48 13.47
N VAL A 11 -1.16 -2.31 12.87
CA VAL A 11 -1.30 -1.02 13.57
C VAL A 11 -2.17 -0.06 12.78
N ARG A 12 -2.71 0.93 13.47
CA ARG A 12 -3.14 2.21 12.90
C ARG A 12 -2.08 3.27 13.23
N ILE A 13 -1.47 3.85 12.22
CA ILE A 13 -0.62 5.04 12.35
C ILE A 13 -1.51 6.27 12.13
N VAL A 14 -1.46 7.21 13.05
CA VAL A 14 -2.08 8.53 12.91
C VAL A 14 -0.96 9.53 12.69
N GLU A 15 -0.97 10.22 11.56
CA GLU A 15 0.03 11.25 11.25
C GLU A 15 -0.25 12.56 11.98
N ALA A 16 0.76 13.41 12.10
CA ALA A 16 0.65 14.78 12.60
C ALA A 16 -0.38 15.63 11.84
N GLY A 17 -0.60 15.34 10.56
CA GLY A 17 -1.62 15.97 9.72
C GLY A 17 -3.06 15.52 10.02
N GLY A 18 -3.23 14.46 10.82
CA GLY A 18 -4.53 13.89 11.20
C GLY A 18 -5.04 12.78 10.27
N ALA A 19 -4.32 12.47 9.19
CA ALA A 19 -4.57 11.28 8.39
C ALA A 19 -4.27 10.00 9.18
N SER A 20 -4.93 8.89 8.84
CA SER A 20 -4.69 7.62 9.53
C SER A 20 -4.63 6.45 8.57
N TYR A 21 -3.60 5.62 8.76
CA TYR A 21 -3.25 4.52 7.88
C TYR A 21 -3.22 3.22 8.66
N VAL A 22 -3.68 2.12 8.06
CA VAL A 22 -3.72 0.80 8.70
C VAL A 22 -2.98 -0.21 7.85
N GLY A 23 -2.06 -0.93 8.47
CA GLY A 23 -1.30 -1.98 7.81
C GLY A 23 -0.49 -2.78 8.82
N ARG A 24 0.12 -3.88 8.33
CA ARG A 24 1.24 -4.47 9.08
C ARG A 24 2.41 -3.52 8.93
N CYS A 25 3.04 -3.15 10.04
CA CYS A 25 4.23 -2.31 9.98
C CYS A 25 5.51 -3.12 10.08
N GLU A 26 6.53 -2.61 9.42
CA GLU A 26 7.93 -2.96 9.63
C GLU A 26 8.62 -1.79 10.32
N TYR A 27 9.41 -2.08 11.35
CA TYR A 27 10.25 -1.08 11.99
C TYR A 27 11.52 -0.85 11.17
N LEU A 28 11.78 0.42 10.84
CA LEU A 28 13.02 0.84 10.20
C LEU A 28 13.86 1.67 11.16
N SER A 29 15.10 1.24 11.35
CA SER A 29 16.06 1.95 12.22
C SER A 29 16.54 3.27 11.60
N ASP A 30 16.99 4.20 12.45
CA ASP A 30 17.67 5.44 12.03
C ASP A 30 18.86 5.16 11.09
N GLU A 31 19.68 4.14 11.40
CA GLU A 31 20.82 3.76 10.56
C GLU A 31 20.38 3.32 9.15
N TYR A 32 19.33 2.50 9.06
CA TYR A 32 18.78 2.06 7.78
C TYR A 32 18.20 3.23 7.00
N ASN A 33 17.37 4.06 7.64
CA ASN A 33 16.74 5.20 6.99
C ASN A 33 17.75 6.25 6.52
N LEU A 34 18.84 6.45 7.26
CA LEU A 34 19.91 7.34 6.85
C LEU A 34 20.62 6.81 5.60
N HIS A 35 20.79 5.49 5.49
CA HIS A 35 21.46 4.87 4.35
C HIS A 35 20.59 4.84 3.09
N GLU A 36 19.34 4.41 3.23
CA GLU A 36 18.42 4.19 2.10
C GLU A 36 17.70 5.47 1.66
N TYR A 37 17.27 6.29 2.62
CA TYR A 37 16.40 7.45 2.36
C TYR A 37 17.04 8.81 2.73
N GLY A 38 18.24 8.79 3.33
CA GLY A 38 18.96 10.01 3.71
C GLY A 38 18.36 10.77 4.90
N HIS A 39 17.48 10.13 5.67
CA HIS A 39 16.82 10.75 6.83
C HIS A 39 17.34 10.13 8.14
N SER A 40 17.71 10.96 9.12
CA SER A 40 18.30 10.50 10.38
C SER A 40 17.26 10.43 11.50
N GLU A 41 16.28 9.55 11.32
CA GLU A 41 15.35 9.17 12.38
C GLU A 41 14.74 7.79 12.09
N PRO A 42 14.31 7.04 13.11
CA PRO A 42 13.61 5.79 12.89
C PRO A 42 12.21 6.03 12.31
N GLY A 43 11.60 4.97 11.77
CA GLY A 43 10.26 5.04 11.21
C GLY A 43 9.53 3.71 11.26
N LEU A 44 8.28 3.74 10.83
CA LEU A 44 7.48 2.57 10.55
C LEU A 44 7.10 2.58 9.07
N MET A 45 7.23 1.44 8.41
CA MET A 45 6.81 1.26 7.02
C MET A 45 5.51 0.45 6.97
N LEU A 46 4.47 0.97 6.32
CA LEU A 46 3.24 0.23 6.00
C LEU A 46 3.19 -0.04 4.50
N ALA A 47 3.36 -1.30 4.11
CA ALA A 47 3.53 -1.67 2.70
C ALA A 47 4.68 -0.86 2.07
N CYS A 48 4.38 0.12 1.21
CA CYS A 48 5.37 0.99 0.57
C CYS A 48 5.42 2.43 1.14
N PHE A 49 4.65 2.73 2.19
CA PHE A 49 4.64 4.06 2.81
C PHE A 49 5.52 4.10 4.05
N LEU A 50 6.49 5.01 4.07
CA LEU A 50 7.38 5.25 5.21
C LEU A 50 6.91 6.43 6.05
N PHE A 51 6.66 6.17 7.33
CA PHE A 51 6.29 7.16 8.34
C PHE A 51 7.45 7.35 9.32
N TYR A 52 8.06 8.53 9.32
CA TYR A 52 9.14 8.86 10.26
C TYR A 52 8.61 9.17 11.66
N GLU A 53 9.43 8.96 12.69
CA GLU A 53 9.04 9.21 14.08
C GLU A 53 8.48 10.63 14.30
N GLY A 54 9.08 11.65 13.68
CA GLY A 54 8.62 13.04 13.78
C GLY A 54 7.24 13.31 13.17
N ASP A 55 6.81 12.50 12.20
CA ASP A 55 5.54 12.67 11.48
C ASP A 55 4.40 11.85 12.10
N ILE A 56 4.72 10.95 13.02
CA ILE A 56 3.74 10.09 13.71
C ILE A 56 3.19 10.79 14.95
N ALA A 57 1.88 11.07 14.94
CA ALA A 57 1.17 11.57 16.11
C ALA A 57 0.80 10.46 17.11
N ASP A 58 0.35 9.30 16.61
CA ASP A 58 -0.04 8.16 17.44
C ASP A 58 0.10 6.83 16.68
N VAL A 59 0.33 5.74 17.43
CA VAL A 59 0.34 4.37 16.89
C VAL A 59 -0.52 3.48 17.78
N ILE A 60 -1.56 2.91 17.19
CA ILE A 60 -2.54 2.08 17.89
C ILE A 60 -2.38 0.65 17.38
N GLU A 61 -1.92 -0.25 18.23
CA GLU A 61 -1.94 -1.69 17.95
C GLU A 61 -3.39 -2.17 17.80
N LEU A 62 -3.66 -2.91 16.73
CA LEU A 62 -4.99 -3.44 16.42
C LEU A 62 -4.97 -4.96 16.58
N GLU A 63 -6.09 -5.51 17.04
CA GLU A 63 -6.33 -6.94 16.94
C GLU A 63 -6.52 -7.33 15.46
N GLU A 64 -6.04 -8.51 15.07
CA GLU A 64 -6.32 -9.03 13.74
C GLU A 64 -7.83 -9.28 13.59
N ALA A 65 -8.47 -8.49 12.73
CA ALA A 65 -9.87 -8.68 12.41
C ALA A 65 -10.02 -9.76 11.33
N ASP A 66 -10.80 -10.80 11.62
CA ASP A 66 -11.22 -11.79 10.63
C ASP A 66 -12.18 -11.14 9.63
N GLY A 67 -11.76 -11.03 8.37
CA GLY A 67 -12.61 -10.57 7.28
C GLY A 67 -11.82 -10.04 6.09
N PRO A 68 -12.45 -9.98 4.89
CA PRO A 68 -11.77 -9.59 3.66
C PRO A 68 -11.34 -8.12 3.59
N TYR A 69 -11.76 -7.29 4.55
CA TYR A 69 -11.56 -5.83 4.53
C TYR A 69 -10.79 -5.29 5.75
N ARG A 70 -10.37 -6.13 6.71
CA ARG A 70 -9.50 -5.76 7.85
C ARG A 70 -9.99 -4.45 8.58
N PRO A 71 -9.24 -3.76 9.46
CA PRO A 71 -9.78 -2.67 10.30
C PRO A 71 -10.16 -1.36 9.60
N PHE A 72 -10.02 -1.27 8.27
CA PHE A 72 -10.33 -0.06 7.50
C PHE A 72 -11.64 -0.30 6.75
N SER A 73 -12.74 0.25 7.25
CA SER A 73 -14.06 0.03 6.66
C SER A 73 -14.33 0.94 5.45
N ASP A 74 -13.46 0.85 4.45
CA ASP A 74 -13.70 1.14 3.03
C ASP A 74 -12.98 0.02 2.25
N PRO A 75 -13.41 -0.35 1.03
CA PRO A 75 -13.03 -1.63 0.43
C PRO A 75 -11.52 -1.84 0.21
N TYR A 76 -10.72 -0.77 0.22
CA TYR A 76 -9.29 -0.80 -0.12
C TYR A 76 -8.36 -0.19 0.94
N GLY A 77 -8.70 0.94 1.55
CA GLY A 77 -7.84 1.66 2.50
C GLY A 77 -7.34 2.99 1.95
N THR A 78 -7.03 3.97 2.80
CA THR A 78 -6.48 5.27 2.36
C THR A 78 -5.13 5.12 1.64
N LEU A 79 -4.27 4.16 2.05
CA LEU A 79 -2.99 3.92 1.37
C LEU A 79 -3.20 3.52 -0.09
N GLU A 80 -4.13 2.60 -0.34
CA GLU A 80 -4.49 2.17 -1.70
C GLU A 80 -5.10 3.29 -2.53
N GLU A 81 -5.94 4.13 -1.91
CA GLU A 81 -6.56 5.27 -2.59
C GLU A 81 -5.51 6.31 -2.99
N GLU A 82 -4.60 6.67 -2.09
CA GLU A 82 -3.48 7.57 -2.39
C GLU A 82 -2.54 6.96 -3.43
N ALA A 83 -2.21 5.67 -3.31
CA ALA A 83 -1.37 4.97 -4.29
C ALA A 83 -2.03 4.92 -5.67
N ALA A 84 -3.35 4.79 -5.77
CA ALA A 84 -4.05 4.80 -7.05
C ALA A 84 -3.97 6.16 -7.79
N GLU A 85 -3.54 7.21 -7.10
CA GLU A 85 -3.29 8.52 -7.69
C GLU A 85 -1.83 8.72 -8.12
N ASP A 86 -0.91 7.81 -7.76
CA ASP A 86 0.52 7.90 -8.06
C ASP A 86 1.04 6.64 -8.79
N PRO A 87 1.45 6.74 -10.07
CA PRO A 87 1.93 5.59 -10.84
C PRO A 87 3.19 4.93 -10.27
N ASP A 88 4.03 5.66 -9.55
CA ASP A 88 5.25 5.09 -8.98
C ASP A 88 4.90 4.20 -7.78
N LEU A 89 3.95 4.63 -6.94
CA LEU A 89 3.44 3.81 -5.83
C LEU A 89 2.71 2.57 -6.33
N ILE A 90 1.99 2.65 -7.46
CA ILE A 90 1.33 1.47 -8.05
C ILE A 90 2.34 0.37 -8.37
N ASP A 91 3.49 0.73 -8.94
CA ASP A 91 4.55 -0.25 -9.25
C ASP A 91 5.06 -0.93 -7.97
N GLU A 92 5.28 -0.16 -6.90
CA GLU A 92 5.69 -0.70 -5.60
C GLU A 92 4.65 -1.64 -4.99
N PHE A 93 3.36 -1.30 -5.07
CA PHE A 93 2.29 -2.19 -4.61
C PHE A 93 2.15 -3.46 -5.46
N LEU A 94 2.25 -3.35 -6.79
CA LEU A 94 2.09 -4.50 -7.70
C LEU A 94 3.30 -5.44 -7.68
N THR A 95 4.45 -4.97 -7.21
CA THR A 95 5.68 -5.78 -7.04
C THR A 95 5.88 -6.28 -5.60
N SER A 96 4.97 -5.97 -4.68
CA SER A 96 5.00 -6.46 -3.31
C SER A 96 5.01 -7.99 -3.22
N GLU A 97 5.77 -8.53 -2.26
CA GLU A 97 5.76 -9.96 -1.94
C GLU A 97 4.50 -10.40 -1.16
N ASP A 98 3.72 -9.45 -0.63
CA ASP A 98 2.45 -9.73 0.06
C ASP A 98 1.28 -9.74 -0.95
N ASP A 99 0.83 -10.94 -1.30
CA ASP A 99 -0.32 -11.15 -2.18
C ASP A 99 -1.58 -10.39 -1.74
N ASP A 100 -1.82 -10.21 -0.44
CA ASP A 100 -3.00 -9.48 0.07
C ASP A 100 -2.91 -7.99 -0.31
N VAL A 101 -1.71 -7.41 -0.25
CA VAL A 101 -1.42 -6.03 -0.65
C VAL A 101 -1.66 -5.86 -2.14
N VAL A 102 -1.11 -6.77 -2.96
CA VAL A 102 -1.31 -6.76 -4.43
C VAL A 102 -2.79 -6.88 -4.78
N VAL A 103 -3.51 -7.80 -4.15
CA VAL A 103 -4.96 -8.00 -4.37
C VAL A 103 -5.77 -6.75 -4.01
N ARG A 104 -5.46 -6.08 -2.90
CA ARG A 104 -6.13 -4.82 -2.53
C ARG A 104 -5.89 -3.73 -3.57
N MET A 105 -4.65 -3.55 -4.00
CA MET A 105 -4.30 -2.56 -5.01
C MET A 105 -5.03 -2.80 -6.33
N LEU A 106 -5.04 -4.05 -6.83
CA LEU A 106 -5.74 -4.41 -8.07
C LEU A 106 -7.24 -4.11 -8.02
N ARG A 107 -7.87 -4.35 -6.87
CA ARG A 107 -9.29 -4.02 -6.68
C ARG A 107 -9.52 -2.51 -6.55
N CYS A 108 -8.63 -1.79 -5.88
CA CYS A 108 -8.66 -0.33 -5.81
C CYS A 108 -8.61 0.28 -7.21
N LEU A 109 -7.62 -0.12 -8.03
CA LEU A 109 -7.50 0.32 -9.42
C LEU A 109 -8.74 -0.01 -10.24
N HIS A 110 -9.33 -1.20 -10.04
CA HIS A 110 -10.56 -1.58 -10.73
C HIS A 110 -11.70 -0.59 -10.42
N ASP A 111 -11.81 -0.08 -9.20
CA ASP A 111 -12.90 0.79 -8.77
C ASP A 111 -12.61 2.29 -8.91
N CYS A 112 -11.34 2.70 -9.08
CA CYS A 112 -10.92 4.09 -9.23
C CYS A 112 -11.58 4.79 -10.44
N PRO A 113 -12.35 5.87 -10.23
CA PRO A 113 -13.09 6.55 -11.31
C PRO A 113 -12.39 7.79 -11.92
N ASN A 114 -11.23 8.25 -11.41
CA ASN A 114 -10.74 9.61 -11.69
C ASN A 114 -9.84 9.76 -12.93
N LEU A 115 -10.37 10.47 -13.93
CA LEU A 115 -9.71 10.86 -15.18
C LEU A 115 -8.90 12.17 -15.05
N GLU A 116 -8.30 12.45 -13.90
CA GLU A 116 -7.49 13.65 -13.73
C GLU A 116 -6.06 13.44 -14.30
N PRO A 117 -5.44 14.48 -14.90
CA PRO A 117 -4.05 14.40 -15.36
C PRO A 117 -3.10 14.20 -14.17
N GLY A 118 -2.39 13.07 -14.14
CA GLY A 118 -1.45 12.70 -13.07
C GLY A 118 -1.83 11.44 -12.31
N CYS A 119 -3.07 10.96 -12.40
CA CYS A 119 -3.54 9.74 -11.72
C CYS A 119 -3.30 8.47 -12.54
N ALA A 120 -3.45 7.27 -11.95
CA ALA A 120 -3.34 5.99 -12.66
C ALA A 120 -4.07 5.94 -14.01
N PRO A 121 -5.29 6.51 -14.17
CA PRO A 121 -5.97 6.49 -15.47
C PRO A 121 -5.25 7.29 -16.57
N ALA A 122 -4.45 8.29 -16.22
CA ALA A 122 -3.56 8.99 -17.18
C ALA A 122 -2.37 8.10 -17.62
N TYR A 123 -1.98 7.13 -16.78
CA TYR A 123 -0.91 6.15 -17.02
C TYR A 123 -1.44 4.74 -17.34
N ARG A 124 -2.73 4.65 -17.70
CA ARG A 124 -3.47 3.38 -17.87
C ARG A 124 -2.71 2.34 -18.68
N ASP A 125 -2.12 2.71 -19.81
CA ASP A 125 -1.45 1.73 -20.68
C ASP A 125 -0.19 1.13 -20.03
N ALA A 126 0.54 1.91 -19.22
CA ALA A 126 1.70 1.43 -18.47
C ALA A 126 1.25 0.49 -17.34
N VAL A 127 0.23 0.89 -16.57
CA VAL A 127 -0.37 0.05 -15.52
C VAL A 127 -0.89 -1.26 -16.12
N LEU A 128 -1.56 -1.23 -17.27
CA LEU A 128 -2.04 -2.46 -17.94
C LEU A 128 -0.91 -3.34 -18.46
N ALA A 129 0.23 -2.76 -18.86
CA ALA A 129 1.40 -3.55 -19.23
C ALA A 129 1.93 -4.31 -18.00
N GLN A 130 2.13 -3.61 -16.88
CA GLN A 130 2.55 -4.22 -15.61
C GLN A 130 1.57 -5.28 -15.13
N VAL A 131 0.26 -5.01 -15.15
CA VAL A 131 -0.77 -5.97 -14.72
C VAL A 131 -0.77 -7.24 -15.60
N ARG A 132 -0.48 -7.12 -16.90
CA ARG A 132 -0.31 -8.30 -17.78
C ARG A 132 0.92 -9.11 -17.41
N GLU A 133 2.04 -8.45 -17.10
CA GLU A 133 3.27 -9.11 -16.66
C GLU A 133 3.06 -9.82 -15.33
N LEU A 134 2.45 -9.14 -14.35
CA LEU A 134 2.05 -9.69 -13.06
C LEU A 134 1.16 -10.92 -13.23
N ALA A 135 0.11 -10.83 -14.05
CA ALA A 135 -0.80 -11.95 -14.29
C ALA A 135 -0.11 -13.16 -14.95
N ALA A 136 0.93 -12.94 -15.75
CA ALA A 136 1.69 -13.99 -16.40
C ALA A 136 2.74 -14.64 -15.48
N ALA A 137 3.23 -13.90 -14.48
CA ALA A 137 4.31 -14.31 -13.60
C ALA A 137 3.85 -14.83 -12.23
N THR A 138 2.70 -14.39 -11.73
CA THR A 138 2.22 -14.74 -10.38
C THR A 138 1.86 -16.23 -10.26
N ALA A 139 2.18 -16.81 -9.10
CA ALA A 139 1.73 -18.15 -8.70
C ALA A 139 0.40 -18.11 -7.91
N SER A 140 -0.10 -16.91 -7.58
CA SER A 140 -1.27 -16.71 -6.73
C SER A 140 -2.55 -16.66 -7.56
N ASP A 141 -3.43 -17.63 -7.35
CA ASP A 141 -4.75 -17.66 -8.00
C ASP A 141 -5.60 -16.41 -7.69
N ALA A 142 -5.40 -15.81 -6.50
CA ALA A 142 -6.11 -14.60 -6.11
C ALA A 142 -5.63 -13.40 -6.92
N VAL A 143 -4.30 -13.19 -7.01
CA VAL A 143 -3.69 -12.11 -7.80
C VAL A 143 -4.06 -12.28 -9.27
N ALA A 144 -3.88 -13.48 -9.84
CA ALA A 144 -4.19 -13.76 -11.25
C ALA A 144 -5.65 -13.44 -11.59
N ARG A 145 -6.60 -13.79 -10.70
CA ARG A 145 -8.02 -13.51 -10.89
C ARG A 145 -8.34 -12.02 -10.87
N GLU A 146 -7.83 -11.27 -9.89
CA GLU A 146 -8.11 -9.83 -9.82
C GLU A 146 -7.41 -9.05 -10.93
N ALA A 147 -6.19 -9.46 -11.32
CA ALA A 147 -5.50 -8.89 -12.48
C ALA A 147 -6.30 -9.10 -13.77
N ALA A 148 -6.85 -10.30 -13.99
CA ALA A 148 -7.71 -10.57 -15.13
C ALA A 148 -8.97 -9.69 -15.15
N ARG A 149 -9.59 -9.44 -13.98
CA ARG A 149 -10.76 -8.55 -13.87
C ARG A 149 -10.42 -7.10 -14.22
N LEU A 150 -9.28 -6.60 -13.75
CA LEU A 150 -8.81 -5.26 -14.10
C LEU A 150 -8.55 -5.16 -15.61
N LEU A 151 -7.87 -6.15 -16.19
CA LEU A 151 -7.61 -6.22 -17.64
C LEU A 151 -8.89 -6.34 -18.48
N GLU A 152 -9.95 -6.97 -17.98
CA GLU A 152 -11.25 -7.00 -18.68
C GLU A 152 -11.92 -5.62 -18.67
N ARG A 153 -11.84 -4.89 -17.55
CA ARG A 153 -12.47 -3.57 -17.41
C ARG A 153 -11.70 -2.48 -18.15
N TRP A 154 -10.37 -2.53 -18.10
CA TRP A 154 -9.46 -1.52 -18.64
C TRP A 154 -8.75 -1.99 -19.92
N GLY A 155 -9.00 -3.18 -20.46
CA GLY A 155 -8.47 -3.62 -21.76
C GLY A 155 -9.29 -3.11 -22.93
#